data_AF-A0A1M5KQI9-F1
#
_entry.id   AF-A0A1M5KQI9-F1
#
_cell.length_a   1.000
_cell.length_b   1.000
_cell.length_c   1.000
_cell.angle_alpha   90.00
_cell.angle_beta   90.00
_cell.angle_gamma   90.00
#
_symmetry.space_group_name_H-M   'P 1'
#
loop_
_entity.id
_entity.type
_entity.pdbx_description
1 polymer ?
#
loop_
_entity_poly.entity_id
_entity_poly.type
_entity_poly.pdbx_seq_one_letter_code
_entity_poly.pdbx_strand_id
1 'polypeptide(L)'
;MATNLLYLKVDQAPNQRPIYPYFDSSMKYVSLFFITVVGLACVRCDKTRNKSHDKYLYPQDPKLSKSNGDPIDSLTHFLPSEIKYGDSAIETRLDSFRLNWYSSQLYPSKEKILYNYYHGQSIYRFTWLRSFHEPVIITLSKEGDSVWLTVKKLDRQPDFIKTVYIAKFMKTDSVVQPDRHASLIKNDKMELTSTDWRNFEELLISCGYWKMTPYDIRKLGFDGSQWIIEASFEDKYWMVDRWSPKGCFKECGEYLIKLSGLQEDIY
;
A
#
# COMPACT_ATOMS: atom_id res chain seq x y z
N MET A 1 -39.49 -46.94 45.51
CA MET A 1 -39.52 -48.05 44.55
C MET A 1 -38.33 -47.90 43.61
N ALA A 2 -37.72 -49.01 43.17
CA ALA A 2 -36.69 -49.04 42.12
C ALA A 2 -37.33 -48.72 40.73
N THR A 3 -36.64 -48.52 39.61
CA THR A 3 -35.33 -49.01 39.08
C THR A 3 -34.62 -47.91 38.26
N ASN A 4 -33.28 -47.77 38.14
CA ASN A 4 -32.12 -48.67 37.86
C ASN A 4 -31.86 -49.01 36.38
N LEU A 5 -30.79 -48.40 35.81
CA LEU A 5 -29.91 -48.82 34.70
C LEU A 5 -28.84 -47.68 34.56
N LEU A 6 -27.56 -47.81 34.93
CA LEU A 6 -26.46 -48.65 34.39
C LEU A 6 -26.41 -48.61 32.84
N TYR A 7 -25.29 -48.39 32.13
CA TYR A 7 -23.87 -48.13 32.49
C TYR A 7 -23.21 -47.42 31.26
N LEU A 8 -21.90 -47.08 31.13
CA LEU A 8 -20.64 -47.43 31.82
C LEU A 8 -19.62 -46.26 31.67
N LYS A 9 -18.42 -46.38 32.25
CA LYS A 9 -17.23 -45.52 32.07
C LYS A 9 -16.24 -46.10 31.04
N VAL A 10 -15.36 -45.26 30.50
CA VAL A 10 -13.90 -45.56 30.43
C VAL A 10 -13.13 -44.28 30.80
N ASP A 11 -12.07 -44.41 31.59
CA ASP A 11 -11.30 -43.31 32.19
C ASP A 11 -10.03 -42.90 31.40
N GLN A 12 -9.57 -41.67 31.70
CA GLN A 12 -8.20 -41.06 31.72
C GLN A 12 -6.97 -41.93 31.28
N ALA A 13 -5.91 -41.37 30.67
CA ALA A 13 -4.92 -40.48 31.31
C ALA A 13 -3.88 -39.86 30.29
N PRO A 14 -2.97 -38.94 30.70
CA PRO A 14 -2.28 -38.00 29.78
C PRO A 14 -0.74 -38.15 29.61
N ASN A 15 -0.16 -37.19 28.87
CA ASN A 15 1.27 -36.81 28.73
C ASN A 15 2.20 -37.66 27.85
N GLN A 16 2.85 -37.01 26.86
CA GLN A 16 4.29 -36.69 26.88
C GLN A 16 4.71 -35.78 25.70
N ARG A 17 5.71 -34.91 25.91
CA ARG A 17 6.37 -34.11 24.85
C ARG A 17 7.62 -34.87 24.36
N PRO A 18 7.96 -34.85 23.07
CA PRO A 18 9.28 -35.31 22.62
C PRO A 18 10.37 -34.28 22.95
N ILE A 19 11.54 -34.79 23.34
CA ILE A 19 12.75 -34.05 23.69
C ILE A 19 13.72 -34.10 22.49
N TYR A 20 14.42 -33.01 22.19
CA TYR A 20 15.47 -32.99 21.16
C TYR A 20 16.75 -33.73 21.64
N PRO A 21 17.38 -34.56 20.80
CA PRO A 21 18.79 -34.88 20.95
C PRO A 21 19.65 -33.89 20.14
N TYR A 22 20.48 -33.14 20.86
CA TYR A 22 21.68 -32.51 20.32
C TYR A 22 22.73 -33.62 20.12
N PHE A 23 23.45 -33.66 19.00
CA PHE A 23 24.60 -34.57 18.85
C PHE A 23 25.79 -33.91 18.16
N ASP A 24 26.97 -34.35 18.56
CA ASP A 24 28.22 -33.61 18.53
C ASP A 24 29.05 -33.86 17.26
N SER A 25 30.00 -32.96 17.06
CA SER A 25 31.07 -32.90 16.07
C SER A 25 31.96 -34.15 15.99
N SER A 26 32.57 -34.34 14.82
CA SER A 26 34.01 -34.62 14.72
C SER A 26 34.54 -34.50 13.29
N MET A 27 35.72 -33.90 13.15
CA MET A 27 36.46 -33.75 11.89
C MET A 27 37.04 -35.09 11.40
N LYS A 28 37.34 -35.19 10.09
CA LYS A 28 38.73 -35.37 9.62
C LYS A 28 38.90 -35.12 8.12
N TYR A 29 40.05 -34.53 7.78
CA TYR A 29 40.53 -34.26 6.43
C TYR A 29 41.00 -35.53 5.72
N VAL A 30 40.81 -35.60 4.40
CA VAL A 30 41.77 -36.21 3.48
C VAL A 30 41.97 -35.27 2.30
N SER A 31 43.24 -34.90 2.06
CA SER A 31 43.68 -34.12 0.90
C SER A 31 43.95 -35.07 -0.28
N LEU A 32 43.67 -34.63 -1.51
CA LEU A 32 44.61 -34.86 -2.61
C LEU A 32 44.47 -33.83 -3.73
N PHE A 33 45.60 -33.30 -4.19
CA PHE A 33 45.71 -32.44 -5.37
C PHE A 33 45.34 -33.20 -6.65
N PHE A 34 44.62 -32.56 -7.57
CA PHE A 34 44.80 -32.79 -9.00
C PHE A 34 44.80 -31.47 -9.76
N ILE A 35 45.86 -31.28 -10.56
CA ILE A 35 46.08 -30.12 -11.40
C ILE A 35 45.46 -30.38 -12.77
N THR A 36 44.61 -29.48 -13.26
CA THR A 36 44.34 -29.31 -14.69
C THR A 36 43.80 -27.90 -14.96
N VAL A 37 44.69 -26.96 -15.27
CA VAL A 37 44.29 -25.67 -15.84
C VAL A 37 43.97 -25.88 -17.31
N VAL A 38 42.72 -26.23 -17.61
CA VAL A 38 42.21 -26.27 -18.98
C VAL A 38 41.73 -24.87 -19.34
N GLY A 39 42.56 -24.15 -20.08
CA GLY A 39 42.20 -22.86 -20.66
C GLY A 39 41.19 -23.01 -21.80
N LEU A 40 39.90 -23.18 -21.47
CA LEU A 40 38.83 -23.05 -22.45
C LEU A 40 38.56 -21.56 -22.70
N ALA A 41 39.04 -21.06 -23.83
CA ALA A 41 38.62 -19.78 -24.38
C ALA A 41 37.17 -19.88 -24.88
N CYS A 42 36.20 -19.93 -23.97
CA CYS A 42 34.81 -19.72 -24.31
C CYS A 42 34.59 -18.27 -24.72
N VAL A 43 34.64 -18.00 -26.02
CA VAL A 43 33.91 -16.88 -26.62
C VAL A 43 32.43 -17.20 -26.50
N ARG A 44 31.90 -17.05 -25.28
CA ARG A 44 30.47 -17.10 -25.04
C ARG A 44 29.93 -15.75 -25.49
N CYS A 45 29.23 -15.75 -26.60
CA CYS A 45 28.42 -14.61 -27.03
C CYS A 45 27.23 -14.50 -26.08
N ASP A 46 27.51 -14.06 -24.85
CA ASP A 46 26.50 -13.65 -23.90
C ASP A 46 25.94 -12.32 -24.38
N LYS A 47 25.07 -12.42 -25.40
CA LYS A 47 23.86 -11.61 -25.43
C LYS A 47 23.05 -11.99 -24.19
N THR A 48 23.51 -11.50 -23.03
CA THR A 48 22.59 -11.12 -21.98
C THR A 48 21.62 -10.15 -22.64
N ARG A 49 20.44 -10.68 -23.01
CA ARG A 49 19.24 -9.86 -22.93
C ARG A 49 19.22 -9.38 -21.49
N ASN A 50 19.68 -8.15 -21.29
CA ASN A 50 19.14 -7.32 -20.23
C ASN A 50 17.63 -7.42 -20.42
N LYS A 51 16.98 -8.22 -19.57
CA LYS A 51 15.63 -7.88 -19.18
C LYS A 51 15.81 -6.51 -18.54
N SER A 52 15.50 -5.46 -19.29
CA SER A 52 15.07 -4.22 -18.67
C SER A 52 14.05 -4.65 -17.63
N HIS A 53 14.34 -4.44 -16.35
CA HIS A 53 13.31 -4.54 -15.35
C HIS A 53 12.22 -3.57 -15.82
N ASP A 54 11.04 -4.09 -16.13
CA ASP A 54 10.02 -3.38 -16.90
C ASP A 54 9.65 -2.08 -16.16
N LYS A 55 10.26 -0.97 -16.57
CA LYS A 55 10.21 0.30 -15.85
C LYS A 55 8.80 0.87 -15.97
N TYR A 56 8.27 1.43 -14.88
CA TYR A 56 7.08 2.26 -14.97
C TYR A 56 7.44 3.52 -15.76
N LEU A 57 6.81 3.66 -16.92
CA LEU A 57 6.96 4.83 -17.77
C LEU A 57 5.95 5.88 -17.32
N TYR A 58 6.42 6.80 -16.47
CA TYR A 58 5.70 8.00 -16.11
C TYR A 58 5.12 8.68 -17.36
N PRO A 59 3.79 8.88 -17.47
CA PRO A 59 3.16 9.42 -18.67
C PRO A 59 3.63 10.82 -19.06
N GLN A 60 4.04 11.62 -18.07
CA GLN A 60 4.47 13.01 -18.24
C GLN A 60 3.43 13.87 -18.99
N ASP A 61 2.14 13.60 -18.78
CA ASP A 61 1.05 14.31 -19.46
C ASP A 61 0.83 15.70 -18.84
N PRO A 62 1.11 16.80 -19.57
CA PRO A 62 0.95 18.15 -19.07
C PRO A 62 -0.52 18.58 -18.93
N LYS A 63 -1.49 17.79 -19.42
CA LYS A 63 -2.94 18.01 -19.19
C LYS A 63 -3.40 17.50 -17.83
N LEU A 64 -2.59 16.64 -17.19
CA LEU A 64 -2.93 15.92 -15.98
C LEU A 64 -2.30 16.62 -14.76
N SER A 65 -0.99 16.84 -14.79
CA SER A 65 -0.31 17.63 -13.76
C SER A 65 0.79 18.49 -14.36
N LYS A 66 1.23 19.49 -13.60
CA LYS A 66 2.54 20.11 -13.80
C LYS A 66 3.64 19.09 -13.45
N SER A 67 4.87 19.36 -13.88
CA SER A 67 6.05 18.51 -13.61
C SER A 67 6.43 18.41 -12.12
N ASN A 68 5.97 19.34 -11.28
CA ASN A 68 6.15 19.29 -9.82
C ASN A 68 5.11 18.42 -9.10
N GLY A 69 4.12 17.88 -9.83
CA GLY A 69 3.04 17.05 -9.33
C GLY A 69 1.73 17.78 -9.01
N ASP A 70 1.67 19.10 -9.13
CA ASP A 70 0.44 19.85 -8.90
C ASP A 70 -0.61 19.50 -9.98
N PRO A 71 -1.88 19.23 -9.63
CA PRO A 71 -2.93 19.01 -10.61
C PRO A 71 -3.16 20.27 -11.47
N ILE A 72 -3.58 20.08 -12.72
CA ILE A 72 -3.93 21.20 -13.60
C ILE A 72 -5.22 21.90 -13.15
N ASP A 73 -6.19 21.14 -12.63
CA ASP A 73 -7.47 21.66 -12.12
C ASP A 73 -7.97 20.88 -10.89
N SER A 74 -9.18 21.21 -10.41
CA SER A 74 -9.82 20.50 -9.30
C SER A 74 -10.54 19.21 -9.70
N LEU A 75 -10.69 18.91 -10.99
CA LEU A 75 -11.40 17.72 -11.48
C LEU A 75 -10.45 16.53 -11.65
N THR A 76 -9.18 16.81 -11.91
CA THR A 76 -8.08 15.85 -12.09
C THR A 76 -8.11 14.73 -11.04
N HIS A 77 -7.91 13.49 -11.50
CA HIS A 77 -7.78 12.31 -10.63
C HIS A 77 -6.36 12.15 -10.11
N PHE A 78 -6.23 11.80 -8.83
CA PHE A 78 -4.95 11.65 -8.13
C PHE A 78 -4.44 10.20 -8.15
N LEU A 79 -5.30 9.26 -8.54
CA LEU A 79 -5.03 7.85 -8.74
C LEU A 79 -5.40 7.48 -10.18
N PRO A 80 -4.68 6.55 -10.84
CA PRO A 80 -4.97 6.21 -12.22
C PRO A 80 -6.01 5.09 -12.34
N SER A 81 -6.66 5.02 -13.50
CA SER A 81 -7.44 3.85 -13.95
C SER A 81 -6.56 2.68 -14.44
N GLU A 82 -5.30 2.97 -14.82
CA GLU A 82 -4.34 1.99 -15.33
C GLU A 82 -2.90 2.26 -14.84
N ILE A 83 -2.13 1.20 -14.58
CA ILE A 83 -0.71 1.27 -14.21
C ILE A 83 0.10 0.70 -15.38
N LYS A 84 0.96 1.52 -16.01
CA LYS A 84 1.81 1.13 -17.15
C LYS A 84 3.12 0.53 -16.69
N TYR A 85 3.41 -0.70 -17.08
CA TYR A 85 4.57 -1.46 -16.65
C TYR A 85 5.24 -2.08 -17.88
N GLY A 86 6.33 -1.46 -18.36
CA GLY A 86 6.85 -1.71 -19.71
C GLY A 86 5.77 -1.48 -20.78
N ASP A 87 5.62 -2.43 -21.71
CA ASP A 87 4.58 -2.40 -22.75
C ASP A 87 3.19 -2.85 -22.26
N SER A 88 3.04 -3.20 -20.99
CA SER A 88 1.78 -3.70 -20.41
C SER A 88 1.04 -2.61 -19.64
N ALA A 89 -0.30 -2.67 -19.63
CA ALA A 89 -1.15 -1.85 -18.76
C ALA A 89 -1.94 -2.77 -17.82
N ILE A 90 -1.97 -2.41 -16.53
CA ILE A 90 -2.73 -3.13 -15.50
C ILE A 90 -3.86 -2.22 -15.04
N GLU A 91 -5.10 -2.57 -15.39
CA GLU A 91 -6.28 -1.86 -14.92
C GLU A 91 -6.33 -1.88 -13.39
N THR A 92 -6.49 -0.70 -12.76
CA THR A 92 -6.67 -0.61 -11.31
C THR A 92 -8.05 -1.08 -10.87
N ARG A 93 -9.01 -1.12 -11.81
CA ARG A 93 -10.43 -1.45 -11.59
C ARG A 93 -11.16 -0.50 -10.63
N LEU A 94 -10.61 0.69 -10.42
CA LEU A 94 -11.31 1.79 -9.75
C LEU A 94 -12.35 2.37 -10.70
N ASP A 95 -13.59 2.45 -10.23
CA ASP A 95 -14.68 3.14 -10.93
C ASP A 95 -14.57 4.67 -10.79
N SER A 96 -15.36 5.39 -11.59
CA SER A 96 -15.40 6.85 -11.55
C SER A 96 -15.81 7.41 -10.18
N PHE A 97 -16.62 6.67 -9.40
CA PHE A 97 -16.98 7.05 -8.05
C PHE A 97 -15.76 7.05 -7.12
N ARG A 98 -14.97 5.97 -7.11
CA ARG A 98 -13.73 5.84 -6.31
C ARG A 98 -12.67 6.85 -6.73
N LEU A 99 -12.43 6.98 -8.04
CA LEU A 99 -11.48 7.96 -8.58
C LEU A 99 -11.85 9.39 -8.13
N ASN A 100 -13.14 9.75 -8.17
CA ASN A 100 -13.62 11.02 -7.65
C ASN A 100 -13.52 11.12 -6.12
N TRP A 101 -13.89 10.07 -5.36
CA TRP A 101 -13.86 10.06 -3.89
C TRP A 101 -12.46 10.27 -3.34
N TYR A 102 -11.48 9.50 -3.80
CA TYR A 102 -10.12 9.58 -3.28
C TYR A 102 -9.45 10.89 -3.67
N SER A 103 -9.67 11.33 -4.91
CA SER A 103 -9.16 12.61 -5.40
C SER A 103 -9.84 13.82 -4.74
N SER A 104 -11.06 13.66 -4.20
CA SER A 104 -11.71 14.72 -3.43
C SER A 104 -11.04 14.99 -2.09
N GLN A 105 -10.37 14.00 -1.51
CA GLN A 105 -9.57 14.14 -0.28
C GLN A 105 -8.19 14.73 -0.59
N LEU A 106 -7.54 14.21 -1.63
CA LEU A 106 -6.14 14.52 -1.97
C LEU A 106 -5.97 15.97 -2.51
N TYR A 107 -6.99 16.52 -3.17
CA TYR A 107 -6.96 17.89 -3.68
C TYR A 107 -6.95 18.99 -2.58
N PRO A 108 -7.90 19.04 -1.63
CA PRO A 108 -7.88 20.03 -0.54
C PRO A 108 -6.68 19.84 0.40
N SER A 109 -6.20 18.60 0.61
CA SER A 109 -4.97 18.35 1.37
C SER A 109 -3.68 18.77 0.65
N LYS A 110 -3.76 19.35 -0.55
CA LYS A 110 -2.61 19.85 -1.34
C LYS A 110 -1.55 18.76 -1.54
N GLU A 111 -2.02 17.58 -1.93
CA GLU A 111 -1.15 16.48 -2.33
C GLU A 111 -0.69 16.64 -3.79
N LYS A 112 0.31 15.83 -4.17
CA LYS A 112 0.80 15.71 -5.56
C LYS A 112 0.19 14.50 -6.25
N ILE A 113 0.12 14.51 -7.57
CA ILE A 113 -0.26 13.34 -8.37
C ILE A 113 0.98 12.46 -8.59
N LEU A 114 1.02 11.30 -7.94
CA LEU A 114 2.24 10.49 -7.82
C LEU A 114 2.53 9.56 -9.00
N TYR A 115 1.60 9.45 -9.97
CA TYR A 115 1.72 8.56 -11.12
C TYR A 115 2.08 9.25 -12.43
N ASN A 116 2.14 10.59 -12.49
CA ASN A 116 2.35 11.32 -13.75
C ASN A 116 3.82 11.70 -14.02
N TYR A 117 4.55 12.14 -12.98
CA TYR A 117 5.97 12.45 -13.00
C TYR A 117 6.67 11.83 -11.78
N TYR A 118 7.95 11.47 -11.93
CA TYR A 118 8.82 11.24 -10.78
C TYR A 118 9.27 12.58 -10.20
N HIS A 119 9.16 12.74 -8.88
CA HIS A 119 9.41 14.02 -8.21
C HIS A 119 10.78 14.13 -7.54
N GLY A 120 11.76 13.31 -7.94
CA GLY A 120 13.13 13.31 -7.36
C GLY A 120 13.28 12.55 -6.03
N GLN A 121 12.17 12.15 -5.42
CA GLN A 121 12.12 11.47 -4.12
C GLN A 121 11.29 10.18 -4.20
N SER A 122 11.70 9.15 -3.46
CA SER A 122 10.89 7.96 -3.24
C SER A 122 9.78 8.26 -2.23
N ILE A 123 8.55 7.85 -2.53
CA ILE A 123 7.35 8.17 -1.76
C ILE A 123 6.52 6.92 -1.51
N TYR A 124 6.07 6.76 -0.28
CA TYR A 124 4.89 6.00 0.06
C TYR A 124 3.82 6.92 0.63
N ARG A 125 2.62 6.93 0.05
CA ARG A 125 1.47 7.68 0.57
C ARG A 125 0.39 6.73 1.02
N PHE A 126 0.03 6.82 2.30
CA PHE A 126 -1.11 6.14 2.88
C PHE A 126 -2.27 7.13 3.05
N THR A 127 -3.39 6.83 2.40
CA THR A 127 -4.65 7.58 2.50
C THR A 127 -5.64 6.73 3.30
N TRP A 128 -6.10 7.28 4.42
CA TRP A 128 -6.97 6.59 5.39
C TRP A 128 -8.29 7.35 5.54
N LEU A 129 -9.37 6.78 5.00
CA LEU A 129 -10.70 7.39 4.95
C LEU A 129 -11.67 6.53 5.76
N ARG A 130 -12.23 7.07 6.84
CA ARG A 130 -13.09 6.33 7.77
C ARG A 130 -14.51 6.86 7.71
N SER A 131 -15.51 5.99 7.79
CA SER A 131 -16.92 6.38 7.65
C SER A 131 -17.37 7.49 8.63
N PHE A 132 -16.75 7.58 9.80
CA PHE A 132 -17.16 8.48 10.90
C PHE A 132 -16.03 9.36 11.45
N HIS A 133 -14.86 9.36 10.81
CA HIS A 133 -13.71 10.18 11.22
C HIS A 133 -13.13 10.90 10.01
N GLU A 134 -12.36 11.95 10.27
CA GLU A 134 -11.87 12.84 9.24
C GLU A 134 -10.75 12.16 8.40
N PRO A 135 -10.60 12.55 7.12
CA PRO A 135 -9.55 12.04 6.24
C PRO A 135 -8.15 12.30 6.79
N VAL A 136 -7.32 11.24 6.78
CA VAL A 136 -5.90 11.31 7.13
C VAL A 136 -5.04 10.88 5.94
N ILE A 137 -3.99 11.64 5.66
CA ILE A 137 -2.99 11.34 4.64
C ILE A 137 -1.62 11.34 5.32
N ILE A 138 -0.91 10.22 5.24
CA ILE A 138 0.44 10.03 5.79
C ILE A 138 1.39 9.71 4.64
N THR A 139 2.36 10.59 4.40
CA THR A 139 3.30 10.48 3.28
C THR A 139 4.72 10.29 3.82
N LEU A 140 5.22 9.06 3.74
CA LEU A 140 6.60 8.68 4.03
C LEU A 140 7.45 8.97 2.78
N SER A 141 8.50 9.76 2.93
CA SER A 141 9.34 10.25 1.83
C SER A 141 10.80 9.96 2.11
N LYS A 142 11.57 9.72 1.04
CA LYS A 142 13.03 9.57 1.09
C LYS A 142 13.71 10.23 -0.11
N GLU A 143 14.76 10.99 0.19
CA GLU A 143 15.64 11.64 -0.78
C GLU A 143 17.09 11.50 -0.29
N GLY A 144 17.90 10.70 -1.00
CA GLY A 144 19.21 10.27 -0.51
C GLY A 144 19.09 9.53 0.83
N ASP A 145 19.82 10.02 1.84
CA ASP A 145 19.78 9.51 3.22
C ASP A 145 18.70 10.17 4.08
N SER A 146 18.08 11.26 3.62
CA SER A 146 17.02 11.97 4.34
C SER A 146 15.70 11.20 4.23
N VAL A 147 15.07 10.92 5.37
CA VAL A 147 13.75 10.26 5.45
C VAL A 147 12.84 11.13 6.32
N TRP A 148 11.62 11.40 5.87
CA TRP A 148 10.64 12.15 6.65
C TRP A 148 9.22 11.63 6.45
N LEU A 149 8.37 11.92 7.42
CA LEU A 149 6.94 11.67 7.36
C LEU A 149 6.20 13.01 7.38
N THR A 150 5.25 13.19 6.46
CA THR A 150 4.28 14.28 6.50
C THR A 150 2.92 13.72 6.86
N VAL A 151 2.23 14.36 7.82
CA VAL A 151 0.93 13.92 8.36
C VAL A 151 -0.09 15.04 8.17
N LYS A 152 -1.10 14.78 7.34
CA LYS A 152 -2.16 15.72 7.02
C LYS A 152 -3.51 15.19 7.49
N LYS A 153 -4.34 16.06 8.04
CA LYS A 153 -5.73 15.76 8.44
C LYS A 153 -6.66 16.87 7.95
N LEU A 154 -7.79 16.48 7.37
CA LEU A 154 -8.86 17.41 6.95
C LEU A 154 -9.88 17.61 8.09
N ASP A 155 -10.65 18.70 8.05
CA ASP A 155 -11.75 19.00 9.00
C ASP A 155 -12.97 18.09 8.85
N ARG A 156 -13.19 17.56 7.64
CA ARG A 156 -14.33 16.72 7.28
C ARG A 156 -14.01 15.87 6.05
N GLN A 157 -14.89 14.93 5.74
CA GLN A 157 -14.96 14.42 4.36
C GLN A 157 -15.60 15.50 3.45
N PRO A 158 -15.00 15.83 2.30
CA PRO A 158 -15.63 16.56 1.20
C PRO A 158 -16.95 15.91 0.79
N ASP A 159 -18.00 16.72 0.58
CA ASP A 159 -19.35 16.20 0.37
C ASP A 159 -19.55 15.72 -1.06
N PHE A 160 -20.12 14.53 -1.23
CA PHE A 160 -20.66 14.11 -2.53
C PHE A 160 -21.86 14.95 -2.96
N ILE A 161 -22.67 15.45 -2.02
CA ILE A 161 -23.93 16.13 -2.33
C ILE A 161 -24.03 17.39 -1.47
N LYS A 162 -24.44 18.53 -2.05
CA LYS A 162 -25.09 19.61 -1.28
C LYS A 162 -26.49 19.13 -0.86
N THR A 163 -26.52 18.27 0.17
CA THR A 163 -27.59 17.31 0.48
C THR A 163 -29.00 17.91 0.62
N VAL A 164 -29.13 19.20 0.94
CA VAL A 164 -30.44 19.82 1.23
C VAL A 164 -31.15 20.38 -0.01
N TYR A 165 -30.43 20.88 -1.02
CA TYR A 165 -31.06 21.59 -2.15
C TYR A 165 -31.35 20.72 -3.38
N ILE A 166 -30.55 19.68 -3.61
CA ILE A 166 -30.51 19.00 -4.91
C ILE A 166 -31.47 17.80 -4.98
N ALA A 167 -31.70 17.10 -3.86
CA ALA A 167 -32.55 15.91 -3.79
C ALA A 167 -34.02 16.17 -4.22
N LYS A 168 -34.48 17.42 -4.20
CA LYS A 168 -35.83 17.83 -4.65
C LYS A 168 -35.94 18.02 -6.17
N PHE A 169 -34.82 18.11 -6.90
CA PHE A 169 -34.79 18.49 -8.31
C PHE A 169 -33.92 17.61 -9.22
N MET A 170 -33.10 16.71 -8.67
CA MET A 170 -32.30 15.80 -9.49
C MET A 170 -33.18 14.74 -10.16
N LYS A 171 -33.18 14.73 -11.51
CA LYS A 171 -33.50 13.51 -12.26
C LYS A 171 -32.47 12.44 -11.89
N THR A 172 -32.93 11.20 -11.74
CA THR A 172 -32.23 10.04 -11.15
C THR A 172 -31.03 9.50 -11.95
N ASP A 173 -30.45 10.31 -12.83
CA ASP A 173 -29.46 9.93 -13.84
C ASP A 173 -28.29 10.95 -13.92
N SER A 174 -28.17 11.79 -12.89
CA SER A 174 -27.11 12.81 -12.81
C SER A 174 -25.87 12.26 -12.12
N VAL A 175 -24.72 12.24 -12.80
CA VAL A 175 -23.45 11.83 -12.17
C VAL A 175 -23.05 12.85 -11.10
N VAL A 176 -23.19 12.44 -9.84
CA VAL A 176 -22.82 13.22 -8.67
C VAL A 176 -21.29 13.23 -8.51
N GLN A 177 -20.69 14.41 -8.51
CA GLN A 177 -19.27 14.61 -8.21
C GLN A 177 -19.11 15.26 -6.82
N PRO A 178 -18.10 14.85 -6.04
CA PRO A 178 -17.84 15.45 -4.75
C PRO A 178 -17.31 16.87 -4.88
N ASP A 179 -17.64 17.71 -3.90
CA ASP A 179 -16.90 18.93 -3.69
C ASP A 179 -15.43 18.60 -3.41
N ARG A 180 -14.54 19.55 -3.74
CA ARG A 180 -13.09 19.43 -3.56
C ARG A 180 -12.65 20.30 -2.38
N HIS A 181 -13.55 20.47 -1.39
CA HIS A 181 -13.48 21.53 -0.39
C HIS A 181 -13.47 20.96 1.03
N ALA A 182 -12.29 20.95 1.65
CA ALA A 182 -12.11 20.72 3.07
C ALA A 182 -10.96 21.61 3.57
N SER A 183 -10.96 21.93 4.87
CA SER A 183 -9.88 22.68 5.51
C SER A 183 -8.80 21.72 5.99
N LEU A 184 -7.54 22.08 5.80
CA LEU A 184 -6.41 21.32 6.33
C LEU A 184 -6.17 21.73 7.79
N ILE A 185 -6.52 20.85 8.74
CA ILE A 185 -6.45 21.12 10.19
C ILE A 185 -5.19 20.59 10.87
N LYS A 186 -4.44 19.72 10.20
CA LYS A 186 -3.12 19.23 10.61
C LYS A 186 -2.22 19.14 9.38
N ASN A 187 -0.96 19.54 9.50
CA ASN A 187 0.04 19.42 8.44
C ASN A 187 1.44 19.39 9.07
N ASP A 188 1.73 18.28 9.73
CA ASP A 188 2.94 18.14 10.52
C ASP A 188 4.00 17.40 9.69
N LYS A 189 5.27 17.81 9.83
CA LYS A 189 6.42 17.08 9.28
C LYS A 189 7.31 16.63 10.43
N MET A 190 7.78 15.39 10.37
CA MET A 190 8.80 14.84 11.27
C MET A 190 9.91 14.18 10.46
N GLU A 191 11.15 14.40 10.87
CA GLU A 191 12.30 13.64 10.35
C GLU A 191 12.28 12.23 10.96
N LEU A 192 12.62 11.23 10.15
CA LEU A 192 12.69 9.82 10.52
C LEU A 192 14.06 9.24 10.17
N THR A 193 14.32 8.00 10.57
CA THR A 193 15.58 7.33 10.25
C THR A 193 15.48 6.49 8.97
N SER A 194 16.64 6.18 8.38
CA SER A 194 16.76 5.16 7.33
C SER A 194 16.32 3.77 7.78
N THR A 195 16.30 3.51 9.10
CA THR A 195 15.75 2.25 9.66
C THR A 195 14.22 2.24 9.63
N ASP A 196 13.55 3.36 9.90
CA ASP A 196 12.08 3.45 9.81
C ASP A 196 11.58 3.21 8.38
N TRP A 197 12.28 3.77 7.40
CA TRP A 197 12.05 3.48 5.98
C TRP A 197 12.21 2.00 5.66
N ARG A 198 13.34 1.38 6.03
CA ARG A 198 13.62 -0.04 5.78
C ARG A 198 12.58 -0.96 6.43
N ASN A 199 12.21 -0.69 7.68
CA ASN A 199 11.21 -1.47 8.40
C ASN A 199 9.86 -1.47 7.65
N PHE A 200 9.48 -0.33 7.06
CA PHE A 200 8.28 -0.26 6.22
C PHE A 200 8.42 -1.03 4.89
N GLU A 201 9.58 -0.96 4.23
CA GLU A 201 9.84 -1.78 3.04
C GLU A 201 9.79 -3.28 3.34
N GLU A 202 10.33 -3.73 4.48
CA GLU A 202 10.29 -5.13 4.94
C GLU A 202 8.84 -5.60 5.19
N LEU A 203 7.99 -4.75 5.79
CA LEU A 203 6.55 -5.02 5.90
C LEU A 203 5.91 -5.17 4.51
N LEU A 204 6.10 -4.22 3.59
CA LEU A 204 5.54 -4.31 2.24
C LEU A 204 6.04 -5.52 1.43
N ILE A 205 7.31 -5.93 1.62
CA ILE A 205 7.88 -7.12 0.99
C ILE A 205 7.22 -8.39 1.55
N SER A 206 7.09 -8.52 2.87
CA SER A 206 6.42 -9.67 3.49
C SER A 206 4.93 -9.75 3.15
N CYS A 207 4.28 -8.61 2.91
CA CYS A 207 2.92 -8.53 2.35
C CYS A 207 2.82 -9.01 0.90
N GLY A 208 3.91 -9.00 0.14
CA GLY A 208 3.88 -9.14 -1.32
C GLY A 208 3.20 -7.97 -2.03
N TYR A 209 3.27 -6.75 -1.46
CA TYR A 209 2.57 -5.54 -1.93
C TYR A 209 2.62 -5.33 -3.45
N TRP A 210 3.82 -5.40 -4.05
CA TRP A 210 4.07 -5.19 -5.48
C TRP A 210 3.45 -6.25 -6.40
N LYS A 211 2.85 -7.31 -5.86
CA LYS A 211 2.13 -8.38 -6.59
C LYS A 211 0.63 -8.41 -6.26
N MET A 212 0.16 -7.55 -5.36
CA MET A 212 -1.26 -7.46 -5.02
C MET A 212 -2.05 -6.85 -6.17
N THR A 213 -3.27 -7.32 -6.42
CA THR A 213 -4.19 -6.61 -7.31
C THR A 213 -4.44 -5.20 -6.77
N PRO A 214 -4.43 -4.14 -7.61
CA PRO A 214 -4.58 -2.77 -7.12
C PRO A 214 -5.85 -2.62 -6.27
N TYR A 215 -7.00 -3.02 -6.78
CA TYR A 215 -8.27 -3.06 -6.05
C TYR A 215 -8.74 -4.50 -5.74
N ASP A 216 -9.45 -4.71 -4.63
CA ASP A 216 -10.12 -5.98 -4.29
C ASP A 216 -11.64 -5.81 -4.25
N ILE A 217 -12.25 -5.87 -5.45
CA ILE A 217 -13.70 -5.71 -5.68
C ILE A 217 -14.60 -6.65 -4.84
N ARG A 218 -14.04 -7.70 -4.23
CA ARG A 218 -14.78 -8.70 -3.42
C ARG A 218 -15.01 -8.27 -1.98
N LYS A 219 -14.38 -7.19 -1.52
CA LYS A 219 -14.47 -6.69 -0.14
C LYS A 219 -15.13 -5.32 -0.13
N LEU A 220 -16.41 -5.31 0.23
CA LEU A 220 -17.26 -4.13 0.33
C LEU A 220 -18.12 -4.23 1.59
N GLY A 221 -18.46 -3.08 2.15
CA GLY A 221 -19.44 -2.94 3.23
C GLY A 221 -19.89 -1.49 3.35
N PHE A 222 -20.76 -1.23 4.33
CA PHE A 222 -21.42 0.08 4.50
C PHE A 222 -20.62 1.04 5.39
N ASP A 223 -19.80 0.51 6.30
CA ASP A 223 -19.02 1.25 7.29
C ASP A 223 -17.54 0.79 7.29
N GLY A 224 -16.76 1.22 8.30
CA GLY A 224 -15.35 0.86 8.43
C GLY A 224 -14.40 1.91 7.84
N SER A 225 -13.35 1.44 7.17
CA SER A 225 -12.23 2.29 6.75
C SER A 225 -11.64 1.88 5.39
N GLN A 226 -11.42 2.84 4.52
CA GLN A 226 -10.81 2.66 3.21
C GLN A 226 -9.33 3.04 3.30
N TRP A 227 -8.46 2.08 2.96
CA TRP A 227 -7.01 2.18 3.08
C TRP A 227 -6.42 2.12 1.67
N ILE A 228 -5.77 3.20 1.22
CA ILE A 228 -5.00 3.20 -0.02
C ILE A 228 -3.54 3.43 0.33
N ILE A 229 -2.65 2.54 -0.11
CA ILE A 229 -1.21 2.78 -0.12
C ILE A 229 -0.79 2.97 -1.58
N GLU A 230 -0.15 4.09 -1.86
CA GLU A 230 0.57 4.37 -3.10
C GLU A 230 2.06 4.31 -2.87
N ALA A 231 2.81 3.95 -3.90
CA ALA A 231 4.26 3.88 -3.93
C ALA A 231 4.75 4.52 -5.23
N SER A 232 5.69 5.47 -5.16
CA SER A 232 6.24 6.21 -6.30
C SER A 232 7.76 6.34 -6.15
N PHE A 233 8.49 5.89 -7.17
CA PHE A 233 9.94 5.73 -7.21
C PHE A 233 10.43 6.09 -8.62
N GLU A 234 11.74 6.25 -8.83
CA GLU A 234 12.28 6.63 -10.14
C GLU A 234 11.89 5.68 -11.29
N ASP A 235 11.62 4.41 -10.96
CA ASP A 235 11.35 3.33 -11.91
C ASP A 235 10.05 2.55 -11.71
N LYS A 236 9.23 2.91 -10.71
CA LYS A 236 7.98 2.22 -10.42
C LYS A 236 6.95 3.12 -9.76
N TYR A 237 5.70 3.00 -10.21
CA TYR A 237 4.52 3.42 -9.47
C TYR A 237 3.63 2.19 -9.23
N TRP A 238 3.07 2.08 -8.03
CA TRP A 238 2.07 1.06 -7.68
C TRP A 238 1.10 1.59 -6.65
N MET A 239 -0.16 1.14 -6.68
CA MET A 239 -1.13 1.44 -5.64
C MET A 239 -1.92 0.20 -5.27
N VAL A 240 -2.35 0.14 -4.00
CA VAL A 240 -3.20 -0.92 -3.45
C VAL A 240 -4.28 -0.29 -2.57
N ASP A 241 -5.52 -0.59 -2.92
CA ASP A 241 -6.77 -0.15 -2.29
C ASP A 241 -7.40 -1.34 -1.55
N ARG A 242 -7.66 -1.19 -0.24
CA ARG A 242 -8.38 -2.19 0.57
C ARG A 242 -9.39 -1.52 1.49
N TRP A 243 -10.64 -1.96 1.42
CA TRP A 243 -11.64 -1.70 2.45
C TRP A 243 -11.40 -2.61 3.67
N SER A 244 -11.36 -1.99 4.85
CA SER A 244 -11.19 -2.55 6.20
C SER A 244 -10.20 -3.73 6.24
N PRO A 245 -8.91 -3.50 5.89
CA PRO A 245 -7.92 -4.57 5.71
C PRO A 245 -7.66 -5.35 7.01
N LYS A 246 -7.13 -6.57 6.86
CA LYS A 246 -6.71 -7.42 7.97
C LYS A 246 -5.37 -8.09 7.63
N GLY A 247 -4.62 -8.48 8.67
CA GLY A 247 -3.28 -9.05 8.52
C GLY A 247 -2.28 -8.06 7.93
N CYS A 248 -1.33 -8.59 7.17
CA CYS A 248 -0.12 -7.87 6.73
C CYS A 248 -0.36 -6.47 6.08
N PHE A 249 -1.40 -6.29 5.24
CA PHE A 249 -1.69 -4.96 4.68
C PHE A 249 -2.21 -3.95 5.72
N LYS A 250 -2.92 -4.42 6.75
CA LYS A 250 -3.30 -3.59 7.91
C LYS A 250 -2.06 -3.23 8.72
N GLU A 251 -1.17 -4.19 8.97
CA GLU A 251 0.09 -3.97 9.69
C GLU A 251 0.96 -2.88 9.02
N CYS A 252 0.95 -2.79 7.68
CA CYS A 252 1.61 -1.70 6.94
C CYS A 252 1.04 -0.31 7.28
N GLY A 253 -0.28 -0.10 7.18
CA GLY A 253 -0.86 1.20 7.50
C GLY A 253 -0.80 1.51 9.00
N GLU A 254 -0.92 0.50 9.88
CA GLU A 254 -0.71 0.65 11.32
C GLU A 254 0.70 1.11 11.68
N TYR A 255 1.72 0.64 10.95
CA TYR A 255 3.08 1.11 11.11
C TYR A 255 3.22 2.61 10.78
N LEU A 256 2.60 3.06 9.69
CA LEU A 256 2.58 4.48 9.32
C LEU A 256 1.76 5.35 10.29
N ILE A 257 0.62 4.85 10.79
CA ILE A 257 -0.17 5.52 11.84
C ILE A 257 0.66 5.64 13.12
N LYS A 258 1.36 4.58 13.54
CA LYS A 258 2.24 4.60 14.71
C LYS A 258 3.39 5.60 14.55
N LEU A 259 4.04 5.63 13.40
CA LEU A 259 5.08 6.64 13.11
C LEU A 259 4.52 8.07 13.14
N SER A 260 3.28 8.27 12.66
CA SER A 260 2.64 9.60 12.62
C SER A 260 2.33 10.22 13.99
N GLY A 261 2.42 9.45 15.08
CA GLY A 261 2.08 9.89 16.43
C GLY A 261 0.59 10.20 16.64
N LEU A 262 -0.29 9.88 15.67
CA LEU A 262 -1.73 10.04 15.81
C LEU A 262 -2.27 9.10 16.89
N GLN A 263 -3.09 9.66 17.79
CA GLN A 263 -3.85 8.92 18.80
C GLN A 263 -5.30 8.83 18.31
N GLU A 264 -5.54 7.91 17.38
CA GLU A 264 -6.85 7.67 16.77
C GLU A 264 -7.14 6.17 16.74
N ASP A 265 -8.38 5.77 16.97
CA ASP A 265 -8.78 4.37 16.95
C ASP A 265 -8.61 3.75 15.56
N ILE A 266 -8.00 2.56 15.51
CA ILE A 266 -7.73 1.82 14.28
C ILE A 266 -8.72 0.66 14.14
N TYR A 267 -9.60 0.75 13.14
CA TYR A 267 -10.64 -0.22 12.84
C TYR A 267 -10.82 -0.43 11.33
#